data_AF-A0A4P7PLY5-F1
#
_entry.id   AF-A0A4P7PLY5-F1
#
_cell.length_a   1.000
_cell.length_b   1.000
_cell.length_c   1.000
_cell.angle_alpha   90.00
_cell.angle_beta   90.00
_cell.angle_gamma   90.00
#
_symmetry.space_group_name_H-M   'P 1'
#
loop_
_entity.id
_entity.type
_entity.pdbx_description
1 polymer ?
#
loop_
_entity_poly.entity_id
_entity_poly.type
_entity_poly.pdbx_seq_one_letter_code
_entity_poly.pdbx_strand_id
1 'polypeptide(L)'
;MLIGVLLVITWLILLLRYPAKALPVSLAAFIGLGLVAAWVLWQENRETRQVERLELRITYAPEHCPADRPLLLNMNNGNDVPLTELHWRIAAYAPGDTINLADTPYTAPRYRGPGELQAGASWQDCLPLPPLRPGYRPQTLEFRAERLQGSFSN
;
A
#
# COMPACT_ATOMS: atom_id res chain seq x y z
N MET A 1 -7.16 16.01 -31.81
CA MET A 1 -6.46 17.16 -31.18
C MET A 1 -7.08 18.52 -31.55
N LEU A 2 -7.51 18.72 -32.81
CA LEU A 2 -8.11 19.97 -33.29
C LEU A 2 -9.37 20.42 -32.53
N ILE A 3 -10.24 19.45 -32.17
CA ILE A 3 -11.47 19.71 -31.39
C ILE A 3 -11.15 20.25 -29.99
N GLY A 4 -10.11 19.70 -29.34
CA GLY A 4 -9.66 20.18 -28.04
C GLY A 4 -9.12 21.61 -28.12
N VAL A 5 -8.35 21.92 -29.16
CA VAL A 5 -7.80 23.27 -29.40
C VAL A 5 -8.92 24.29 -29.65
N LEU A 6 -9.91 23.95 -30.48
CA LEU A 6 -11.07 24.81 -30.74
C LEU A 6 -11.87 25.10 -29.45
N LEU A 7 -12.02 24.11 -28.58
CA LEU A 7 -12.74 24.25 -27.32
C LEU A 7 -12.01 25.20 -26.36
N VAL A 8 -10.69 25.07 -26.24
CA VAL A 8 -9.85 25.98 -25.43
C VAL A 8 -9.89 27.42 -25.97
N ILE A 9 -9.77 27.61 -27.29
CA ILE A 9 -9.84 28.94 -27.91
C ILE A 9 -11.23 29.57 -27.69
N THR A 10 -12.30 28.79 -27.85
CA THR A 10 -13.68 29.28 -27.64
C THR A 10 -13.90 29.69 -26.19
N TRP A 11 -13.41 28.90 -25.23
CA TRP A 11 -13.44 29.25 -23.81
C TRP A 11 -12.65 30.53 -23.50
N LEU A 12 -11.45 30.69 -24.07
CA LEU A 12 -10.62 31.89 -23.89
C LEU A 12 -11.30 33.15 -24.44
N ILE A 13 -11.93 33.06 -25.62
CA ILE A 13 -12.71 34.16 -26.22
C ILE A 13 -13.89 34.55 -25.32
N LEU A 14 -14.61 33.56 -24.77
CA LEU A 14 -15.71 33.80 -23.85
C LEU A 14 -15.25 34.45 -22.54
N LEU A 15 -14.07 34.07 -22.04
CA LEU A 15 -13.49 34.61 -20.81
C LEU A 15 -13.03 36.06 -20.97
N LEU A 16 -12.39 36.40 -22.10
CA LEU A 16 -12.01 37.78 -22.43
C LEU A 16 -13.20 38.69 -22.71
N ARG A 17 -14.25 38.17 -23.36
CA ARG A 17 -15.39 39.00 -23.80
C ARG A 17 -16.49 39.13 -22.74
N TYR A 18 -16.68 38.12 -21.90
CA TYR A 18 -17.71 38.09 -20.86
C TYR A 18 -17.13 37.71 -19.49
N PRO A 19 -16.17 38.49 -18.95
CA PRO A 19 -15.48 38.15 -17.70
C PRO A 19 -16.45 38.00 -16.54
N ALA A 20 -17.49 38.84 -16.45
CA ALA A 20 -18.48 38.78 -15.38
C ALA A 20 -19.34 37.50 -15.37
N LYS A 21 -19.32 36.69 -16.44
CA LYS A 21 -20.13 35.47 -16.57
C LYS A 21 -19.27 34.21 -16.66
N ALA A 22 -18.19 34.24 -17.43
CA ALA A 22 -17.31 33.08 -17.63
C ALA A 22 -16.33 32.84 -16.47
N LEU A 23 -15.87 33.90 -15.82
CA LEU A 23 -14.94 33.82 -14.70
C LEU A 23 -15.54 33.15 -13.46
N PRO A 24 -16.76 33.47 -12.97
CA PRO A 24 -17.34 32.78 -11.83
C PRO A 24 -17.63 31.30 -12.10
N VAL A 25 -18.03 30.96 -13.34
CA VAL A 25 -18.27 29.56 -13.74
C VAL A 25 -16.97 28.76 -13.73
N SER A 26 -15.89 29.34 -14.28
CA SER A 26 -14.58 28.69 -14.30
C SER A 26 -14.01 28.56 -12.89
N LEU A 27 -14.15 29.59 -12.05
CA LEU A 27 -13.74 29.56 -10.66
C LEU A 27 -14.49 28.49 -9.86
N ALA A 28 -15.81 28.40 -10.04
CA ALA A 28 -16.62 27.35 -9.40
C ALA A 28 -16.17 25.94 -9.84
N ALA A 29 -15.85 25.75 -11.12
CA ALA A 29 -15.31 24.50 -11.62
C ALA A 29 -13.95 24.16 -11.00
N PHE A 30 -13.03 25.13 -10.91
CA PHE A 30 -11.73 24.94 -10.26
C PHE A 30 -11.86 24.62 -8.77
N ILE A 31 -12.75 25.31 -8.05
CA ILE A 31 -13.02 25.03 -6.64
C ILE A 31 -13.58 23.62 -6.49
N GLY A 32 -14.56 23.24 -7.31
CA GLY A 32 -15.13 21.89 -7.30
C GLY A 32 -14.07 20.80 -7.52
N LEU A 33 -13.23 20.98 -8.55
CA LEU A 33 -12.11 20.07 -8.82
C LEU A 33 -11.10 20.03 -7.67
N GLY A 34 -10.79 21.19 -7.09
CA GLY A 34 -9.88 21.31 -5.94
C GLY A 34 -10.42 20.57 -4.71
N LEU A 35 -11.72 20.68 -4.43
CA LEU A 35 -12.36 19.97 -3.32
C LEU A 35 -12.33 18.45 -3.52
N VAL A 36 -12.62 17.97 -4.73
CA VAL A 36 -12.53 16.53 -5.05
C VAL A 36 -11.10 16.02 -4.90
N ALA A 37 -10.11 16.75 -5.43
CA ALA A 37 -8.71 16.40 -5.30
C ALA A 37 -8.26 16.37 -3.83
N ALA A 38 -8.62 17.39 -3.04
CA ALA A 38 -8.32 17.45 -1.61
C ALA A 38 -8.96 16.29 -0.83
N TRP A 39 -10.20 15.94 -1.16
CA TRP A 39 -10.91 14.81 -0.56
C TRP A 39 -10.18 13.48 -0.83
N VAL A 40 -9.79 13.22 -2.08
CA VAL A 40 -9.06 12.01 -2.47
C VAL A 40 -7.72 11.92 -1.74
N LEU A 41 -6.95 13.01 -1.69
CA LEU A 41 -5.67 13.05 -0.99
C LEU A 41 -5.83 12.84 0.53
N TRP A 42 -6.90 13.37 1.13
CA TRP A 42 -7.18 13.15 2.54
C TRP A 42 -7.52 11.69 2.85
N GLN A 43 -8.31 11.05 1.98
CA GLN A 43 -8.65 9.64 2.11
C GLN A 43 -7.41 8.74 2.02
N GLU A 44 -6.57 8.96 1.00
CA GLU A 44 -5.34 8.20 0.78
C GLU A 44 -4.35 8.34 1.95
N ASN A 45 -4.18 9.56 2.47
CA ASN A 45 -3.29 9.82 3.61
C ASN A 45 -3.81 9.24 4.94
N ARG A 46 -5.11 8.96 5.07
CA ARG A 46 -5.65 8.32 6.28
C ARG A 46 -5.32 6.83 6.31
N GLU A 47 -5.40 6.16 5.17
CA GLU A 47 -5.11 4.73 5.03
C GLU A 47 -3.61 4.43 5.17
N THR A 48 -2.73 5.24 4.55
CA THR A 48 -1.27 5.03 4.65
C THR A 48 -0.75 5.16 6.07
N ARG A 49 -1.25 6.14 6.84
CA ARG A 49 -0.84 6.34 8.24
C ARG A 49 -1.16 5.16 9.15
N GLN A 50 -2.26 4.45 8.89
CA GLN A 50 -2.64 3.28 9.70
C GLN A 50 -1.75 2.08 9.39
N VAL A 51 -1.37 1.91 8.12
CA VAL A 51 -0.41 0.88 7.69
C VAL A 51 1.00 1.16 8.22
N GLU A 52 1.42 2.43 8.30
CA GLU A 52 2.73 2.81 8.87
C GLU A 52 2.88 2.46 10.36
N ARG A 53 1.77 2.46 11.12
CA ARG A 53 1.76 2.06 12.54
C ARG A 53 1.68 0.55 12.74
N LEU A 54 1.49 -0.22 11.67
CA LEU A 54 1.54 -1.67 11.71
C LEU A 54 3.01 -2.10 11.60
N GLU A 55 3.59 -2.53 12.70
CA GLU A 55 4.94 -3.07 12.69
C GLU A 55 4.88 -4.54 12.30
N LEU A 56 5.54 -4.89 11.20
CA LEU A 56 5.57 -6.26 10.71
C LEU A 56 7.00 -6.67 10.39
N ARG A 57 7.46 -7.72 11.07
CA ARG A 57 8.81 -8.25 10.97
C ARG A 57 8.79 -9.72 10.60
N ILE A 58 9.61 -10.09 9.64
CA ILE A 58 9.76 -11.46 9.19
C ILE A 58 11.23 -11.84 9.34
N THR A 59 11.48 -12.95 10.02
CA THR A 59 12.84 -13.44 10.26
C THR A 59 12.93 -14.91 9.94
N TYR A 60 14.04 -15.30 9.30
CA TYR A 60 14.35 -16.71 9.12
C TYR A 60 14.75 -17.33 10.47
N ALA A 61 13.88 -18.19 11.02
CA ALA A 61 14.01 -18.76 12.36
C ALA A 61 13.63 -20.25 12.36
N PRO A 62 14.40 -21.11 11.66
CA PRO A 62 14.11 -22.54 11.57
C PRO A 62 14.17 -23.28 12.92
N GLU A 63 14.79 -22.66 13.94
CA GLU A 63 14.84 -23.20 15.31
C GLU A 63 13.52 -22.99 16.07
N HIS A 64 12.73 -21.97 15.71
CA HIS A 64 11.49 -21.61 16.40
C HIS A 64 10.23 -22.01 15.62
N CYS A 65 10.38 -22.32 14.33
CA CYS A 65 9.28 -22.67 13.44
C CYS A 65 9.47 -24.07 12.83
N PRO A 66 8.36 -24.73 12.44
CA PRO A 66 8.41 -26.01 11.72
C PRO A 66 9.22 -25.94 10.41
N ALA A 67 9.74 -27.08 9.97
CA ALA A 67 10.61 -27.15 8.78
C ALA A 67 9.90 -26.75 7.46
N ASP A 68 8.57 -26.93 7.38
CA ASP A 68 7.76 -26.48 6.24
C ASP A 68 7.48 -24.97 6.25
N ARG A 69 7.69 -24.30 7.39
CA ARG A 69 7.38 -22.88 7.61
C ARG A 69 8.47 -22.15 8.40
N PRO A 70 9.71 -22.08 7.90
CA PRO A 70 10.86 -21.61 8.67
C PRO A 70 10.93 -20.09 8.91
N LEU A 71 9.95 -19.32 8.41
CA LEU A 71 9.90 -17.88 8.60
C LEU A 71 9.00 -17.53 9.78
N LEU A 72 9.56 -16.89 10.81
CA LEU A 72 8.79 -16.33 11.91
C LEU A 72 8.27 -14.95 11.52
N LEU A 73 6.95 -14.79 11.54
CA LEU A 73 6.26 -13.52 11.41
C LEU A 73 5.93 -12.98 12.80
N ASN A 74 6.26 -11.72 13.04
CA ASN A 74 5.79 -10.97 14.19
C ASN A 74 5.08 -9.69 13.71
N MET A 75 3.85 -9.50 14.14
CA MET A 75 2.99 -8.37 13.79
C MET A 75 2.53 -7.67 15.06
N ASN A 76 2.62 -6.35 15.07
CA ASN A 76 2.15 -5.52 16.18
C ASN A 76 1.27 -4.40 15.61
N ASN A 77 0.01 -4.34 16.08
CA ASN A 77 -0.92 -3.28 15.69
C ASN A 77 -0.73 -2.06 16.59
N GLY A 78 0.16 -1.14 16.20
CA GLY A 78 0.36 0.13 16.90
C GLY A 78 -0.75 1.17 16.69
N ASN A 79 -1.87 0.80 16.06
CA ASN A 79 -3.02 1.68 15.91
C ASN A 79 -3.94 1.63 17.13
N ASP A 80 -4.73 2.69 17.29
CA ASP A 80 -5.79 2.80 18.31
C ASP A 80 -7.09 2.09 17.89
N VAL A 81 -7.10 1.43 16.73
CA VAL A 81 -8.23 0.71 16.15
C VAL A 81 -7.84 -0.72 15.79
N PRO A 82 -8.76 -1.69 15.87
CA PRO A 82 -8.47 -3.06 15.48
C PRO A 82 -8.30 -3.18 13.96
N LEU A 83 -7.33 -3.98 13.56
CA LEU A 83 -7.09 -4.42 12.19
C LEU A 83 -8.04 -5.57 11.88
N THR A 84 -8.88 -5.44 10.87
CA THR A 84 -9.89 -6.47 10.50
C THR A 84 -9.37 -7.42 9.43
N GLU A 85 -8.66 -6.89 8.43
CA GLU A 85 -8.11 -7.66 7.34
C GLU A 85 -6.75 -7.10 6.91
N LEU A 86 -5.80 -7.98 6.61
CA LEU A 86 -4.50 -7.60 6.09
C LEU A 86 -4.11 -8.52 4.95
N HIS A 87 -3.78 -7.90 3.82
CA HIS A 87 -3.22 -8.53 2.65
C HIS A 87 -1.80 -8.06 2.44
N TRP A 88 -0.91 -9.00 2.15
CA TRP A 88 0.50 -8.70 1.98
C TRP A 88 1.23 -9.80 1.19
N ARG A 89 2.47 -9.53 0.80
CA ARG A 89 3.35 -10.46 0.09
C ARG A 89 4.71 -10.52 0.76
N ILE A 90 5.32 -11.71 0.76
CA ILE A 90 6.70 -11.89 1.23
C ILE A 90 7.64 -11.52 0.08
N ALA A 91 8.59 -10.65 0.37
CA ALA A 91 9.74 -10.35 -0.48
C ALA A 91 11.02 -10.79 0.23
N ALA A 92 12.05 -11.12 -0.55
CA ALA A 92 13.35 -11.51 -0.03
C ALA A 92 14.44 -10.69 -0.71
N TYR A 93 15.35 -10.12 0.07
CA TYR A 93 16.41 -9.25 -0.39
C TYR A 93 17.76 -9.75 0.07
N ALA A 94 18.79 -9.63 -0.77
CA ALA A 94 20.16 -9.72 -0.28
C ALA A 94 20.47 -8.46 0.56
N PRO A 95 21.31 -8.56 1.60
CA PRO A 95 21.67 -7.40 2.42
C PRO A 95 22.28 -6.28 1.56
N GLY A 96 21.68 -5.09 1.61
CA GLY A 96 22.09 -3.94 0.80
C GLY A 96 21.61 -3.94 -0.66
N ASP A 97 20.87 -4.96 -1.08
CA ASP A 97 20.26 -5.05 -2.41
C ASP A 97 18.79 -4.62 -2.37
N THR A 98 18.29 -4.14 -3.51
CA THR A 98 16.90 -3.74 -3.74
C THR A 98 16.18 -4.67 -4.70
N ILE A 99 16.85 -5.70 -5.24
CA ILE A 99 16.24 -6.68 -6.13
C ILE A 99 15.50 -7.71 -5.28
N ASN A 100 14.20 -7.87 -5.55
CA ASN A 100 13.41 -8.92 -4.92
C ASN A 100 13.79 -10.29 -5.51
N LEU A 101 14.32 -11.14 -4.63
CA LEU A 101 14.78 -12.50 -4.91
C LEU A 101 13.70 -13.55 -4.64
N ALA A 102 12.59 -13.17 -4.00
CA ALA A 102 11.41 -14.02 -3.90
C ALA A 102 10.72 -14.05 -5.26
N ASP A 103 10.73 -15.22 -5.89
CA ASP A 103 9.97 -15.45 -7.10
C ASP A 103 8.48 -15.34 -6.77
N THR A 104 7.80 -14.45 -7.47
CA THR A 104 6.40 -14.15 -7.20
C THR A 104 5.59 -14.56 -8.42
N PRO A 105 5.19 -15.85 -8.50
CA PRO A 105 4.32 -16.29 -9.59
C PRO A 105 3.04 -15.46 -9.57
N TYR A 106 2.38 -15.34 -10.72
CA TYR A 106 1.10 -14.63 -10.84
C TYR A 106 0.05 -15.15 -9.84
N THR A 107 0.18 -16.42 -9.45
CA THR A 107 -0.66 -17.15 -8.48
C THR A 107 -0.12 -17.14 -7.04
N ALA A 108 0.88 -16.32 -6.72
CA ALA A 108 1.47 -16.32 -5.39
C ALA A 108 0.40 -16.07 -4.30
N PRO A 109 0.44 -16.82 -3.18
CA PRO A 109 -0.55 -16.69 -2.12
C PRO A 109 -0.54 -15.26 -1.57
N ARG A 110 -1.72 -14.65 -1.51
CA ARG A 110 -1.94 -13.46 -0.69
C ARG A 110 -2.10 -13.95 0.74
N TYR A 111 -1.13 -13.66 1.59
CA TYR A 111 -1.22 -14.02 2.99
C TYR A 111 -2.30 -13.16 3.63
N ARG A 112 -3.26 -13.81 4.29
CA ARG A 112 -4.21 -13.14 5.18
C ARG A 112 -3.59 -13.06 6.56
N GLY A 113 -3.68 -11.90 7.19
CA GLY A 113 -3.25 -11.70 8.58
C GLY A 113 -4.09 -12.49 9.59
N PRO A 114 -3.96 -12.18 10.90
CA PRO A 114 -4.60 -12.93 12.00
C PRO A 114 -6.14 -12.92 12.03
N GLY A 115 -6.79 -12.25 11.08
CA GLY A 115 -8.16 -11.78 11.26
C GLY A 115 -8.16 -10.50 12.10
N GLU A 116 -9.11 -10.40 13.04
CA GLU A 116 -9.22 -9.24 13.92
C GLU A 116 -8.06 -9.16 14.94
N LEU A 117 -7.10 -8.26 14.71
CA LEU A 117 -6.03 -7.92 15.64
C LEU A 117 -6.35 -6.62 16.37
N GLN A 118 -6.59 -6.72 17.67
CA GLN A 118 -6.97 -5.59 18.51
C GLN A 118 -5.93 -4.46 18.52
N ALA A 119 -6.36 -3.25 18.90
CA ALA A 119 -5.47 -2.11 19.08
C ALA A 119 -4.39 -2.42 20.12
N GLY A 120 -3.13 -2.15 19.78
CA GLY A 120 -1.96 -2.43 20.63
C GLY A 120 -1.61 -3.91 20.79
N ALA A 121 -2.33 -4.83 20.14
CA ALA A 121 -2.08 -6.26 20.26
C ALA A 121 -0.96 -6.73 19.32
N SER A 122 -0.31 -7.83 19.70
CA SER A 122 0.68 -8.51 18.88
C SER A 122 0.23 -9.92 18.50
N TRP A 123 0.67 -10.38 17.34
CA TRP A 123 0.40 -11.69 16.80
C TRP A 123 1.65 -12.27 16.14
N GLN A 124 1.81 -13.58 16.23
CA GLN A 124 2.93 -14.30 15.65
C GLN A 124 2.44 -15.53 14.90
N ASP A 125 3.11 -15.85 13.80
CA ASP A 125 2.83 -17.04 13.00
C ASP A 125 4.09 -17.52 12.28
N CYS A 126 4.09 -18.78 11.87
CA CYS A 126 5.17 -19.37 11.06
C CYS A 126 4.72 -19.50 9.60
N LEU A 127 5.51 -18.96 8.69
CA LEU A 127 5.20 -18.88 7.26
C LEU A 127 6.13 -19.75 6.40
N PRO A 128 5.62 -20.31 5.30
CA PRO A 128 6.43 -21.02 4.33
C PRO A 128 7.39 -20.07 3.63
N LEU A 129 8.58 -20.60 3.30
CA LEU A 129 9.56 -19.89 2.50
C LEU A 129 9.03 -19.72 1.06
N PRO A 130 9.01 -18.50 0.49
CA PRO A 130 8.67 -18.33 -0.91
C PRO A 130 9.73 -18.97 -1.81
N PRO A 131 9.38 -19.40 -3.04
CA PRO A 131 10.39 -19.84 -3.99
C PRO A 131 11.40 -18.71 -4.22
N LEU A 132 12.69 -19.03 -4.10
CA LEU A 132 13.77 -18.05 -4.27
C LEU A 132 14.43 -18.25 -5.63
N ARG A 133 14.94 -17.17 -6.20
CA ARG A 133 15.82 -17.27 -7.39
C ARG A 133 17.02 -18.19 -7.08
N PRO A 134 17.48 -18.99 -8.07
CA PRO A 134 18.59 -19.90 -7.86
C PRO A 134 19.86 -19.20 -7.35
N GLY A 135 20.61 -19.87 -6.48
CA GLY A 135 21.91 -19.40 -5.98
C GLY A 135 21.89 -18.68 -4.63
N TYR A 136 20.71 -18.38 -4.07
CA TYR A 136 20.58 -17.71 -2.77
C TYR A 136 20.19 -18.66 -1.65
N ARG A 137 20.78 -18.48 -0.46
CA ARG A 137 20.44 -19.23 0.74
C ARG A 137 19.47 -18.44 1.62
N PRO A 138 18.41 -19.04 2.16
CA PRO A 138 17.42 -18.31 2.97
C PRO A 138 18.03 -17.56 4.16
N GLN A 139 18.99 -18.18 4.85
CA GLN A 139 19.66 -17.61 6.03
C GLN A 139 20.49 -16.34 5.76
N THR A 140 20.82 -16.04 4.50
CA THR A 140 21.57 -14.85 4.11
C THR A 140 20.68 -13.74 3.60
N LEU A 141 19.36 -13.93 3.60
CA LEU A 141 18.39 -12.98 3.03
C LEU A 141 17.64 -12.24 4.12
N GLU A 142 17.23 -11.03 3.79
CA GLU A 142 16.30 -10.24 4.56
C GLU A 142 14.89 -10.41 4.00
N PHE A 143 13.99 -10.94 4.83
CA PHE A 143 12.59 -11.09 4.46
C PHE A 143 11.81 -9.88 4.91
N ARG A 144 10.99 -9.34 4.01
CA ARG A 144 10.14 -8.17 4.28
C ARG A 144 8.75 -8.42 3.74
N ALA A 145 7.76 -7.80 4.38
CA ALA A 145 6.44 -7.72 3.78
C ALA A 145 6.35 -6.53 2.85
N GLU A 146 5.72 -6.75 1.71
CA GLU A 146 5.44 -5.72 0.73
C GLU A 146 3.97 -5.70 0.34
N ARG A 147 3.56 -4.57 -0.24
CA ARG A 147 2.19 -4.33 -0.68
C ARG A 147 1.19 -4.59 0.46
N LEU A 148 1.52 -4.08 1.64
CA LEU A 148 0.65 -4.11 2.82
C LEU A 148 -0.64 -3.35 2.49
N GLN A 149 -1.76 -4.05 2.54
CA GLN A 149 -3.10 -3.52 2.34
C GLN A 149 -3.94 -3.97 3.53
N GLY A 150 -4.16 -3.05 4.47
CA GLY A 150 -4.91 -3.30 5.70
C GLY A 150 -6.27 -2.59 5.69
N SER A 151 -7.26 -3.24 6.29
CA SER A 151 -8.55 -2.63 6.65
C SER A 151 -8.65 -2.57 8.17
N PHE A 152 -9.14 -1.44 8.69
CA PHE A 152 -9.31 -1.20 10.12
C PHE A 152 -10.77 -0.87 10.41
N SER A 153 -11.27 -1.19 11.62
CA SER A 153 -12.62 -0.77 11.98
C SER A 153 -12.67 0.75 12.21
N ASN A 154 -13.63 1.43 11.60
CA ASN A 154 -13.86 2.87 11.74
C ASN A 154 -14.40 3.27 13.12
#